data_AF-A0A7S4QP03-F1
#
_entry.id   AF-A0A7S4QP03-F1
#
_cell.length_a   1.000
_cell.length_b   1.000
_cell.length_c   1.000
_cell.angle_alpha   90.00
_cell.angle_beta   90.00
_cell.angle_gamma   90.00
#
_symmetry.space_group_name_H-M   'P 1'
#
loop_
_entity.id
_entity.type
_entity.pdbx_description
1 polymer ?
#
loop_
_entity_poly.entity_id
_entity_poly.type
_entity_poly.pdbx_seq_one_letter_code
_entity_poly.pdbx_strand_id
1 'polypeptide(L)'
;MEALTAWIVSQLKSSSGNTIGLAIPAMTALMGATEARHLFAASGGIKYLSRQLRSGGKKQASAKTSSDKKPKTPASVQQLYELTFCLWTMTYELEGSANIRADFAKDGLAVAALTELVSVAPREKVVRVALAGLKNLAICTSENDAGPAGTPTIDGAVFLNDMIACGLMKAIDFLKDRQFTDPDVVEDVTILHKLLAKNYKDLTRWEVYQNEIESGHLQWGSVHTEAFFKENASMMEGSDGDFRIVKVCQHLCYIVTELLILSFKYNPEILRSRSLLFL
;
A
#
# COMPACT_ATOMS: atom_id res chain seq x y z
N MET A 1 -7.87 12.74 25.48
CA MET A 1 -7.89 11.96 24.22
C MET A 1 -6.55 11.29 23.94
N GLU A 2 -5.42 11.99 24.11
CA GLU A 2 -4.07 11.46 23.84
C GLU A 2 -3.76 10.09 24.48
N ALA A 3 -4.07 9.90 25.77
CA ALA A 3 -3.83 8.62 26.45
C ALA A 3 -4.62 7.45 25.83
N LEU A 4 -5.87 7.70 25.40
CA LEU A 4 -6.69 6.71 24.72
C LEU A 4 -6.12 6.39 23.33
N THR A 5 -5.73 7.42 22.57
CA THR A 5 -5.06 7.25 21.27
C THR A 5 -3.79 6.41 21.39
N ALA A 6 -2.93 6.74 22.36
CA ALA A 6 -1.69 6.02 22.62
C ALA A 6 -1.96 4.55 22.99
N TRP A 7 -2.98 4.29 23.81
CA TRP A 7 -3.39 2.94 24.16
C TRP A 7 -3.88 2.17 22.92
N ILE A 8 -4.77 2.73 22.10
CA ILE A 8 -5.26 2.09 20.85
C ILE A 8 -4.10 1.77 19.91
N VAL A 9 -3.19 2.73 19.68
CA VAL A 9 -2.03 2.52 18.82
C VAL A 9 -1.10 1.43 19.38
N SER A 10 -0.96 1.32 20.71
CA SER A 10 -0.21 0.22 21.34
C SER A 10 -0.85 -1.15 21.05
N GLN A 11 -2.18 -1.23 21.01
CA GLN A 11 -2.90 -2.46 20.64
C GLN A 11 -2.69 -2.79 19.16
N LEU A 12 -2.69 -1.79 18.27
CA LEU A 12 -2.40 -1.99 16.84
C LEU A 12 -0.95 -2.37 16.56
N LYS A 13 0.00 -1.93 17.40
CA LYS A 13 1.41 -2.35 17.35
C LYS A 13 1.58 -3.82 17.74
N SER A 14 0.71 -4.35 18.60
CA SER A 14 0.79 -5.74 19.05
C SER A 14 0.61 -6.72 17.89
N SER A 15 1.51 -7.69 17.79
CA SER A 15 1.42 -8.77 16.80
C SER A 15 0.33 -9.81 17.15
N SER A 16 -0.23 -9.73 18.35
CA SER A 16 -1.23 -10.63 18.90
C SER A 16 -2.62 -10.10 18.56
N GLY A 17 -3.17 -10.49 17.41
CA GLY A 17 -4.46 -10.00 16.90
C GLY A 17 -5.66 -10.18 17.85
N ASN A 18 -5.50 -10.95 18.93
CA ASN A 18 -6.52 -11.18 19.95
C ASN A 18 -6.95 -9.91 20.70
N THR A 19 -6.06 -8.92 20.88
CA THR A 19 -6.42 -7.68 21.60
C THR A 19 -7.00 -6.60 20.69
N ILE A 20 -6.88 -6.75 19.37
CA ILE A 20 -7.37 -5.76 18.40
C ILE A 20 -8.89 -5.68 18.45
N GLY A 21 -9.58 -6.82 18.54
CA GLY A 21 -11.04 -6.86 18.64
C GLY A 21 -11.57 -6.05 19.83
N LEU A 22 -10.83 -5.99 20.94
CA LEU A 22 -11.20 -5.20 22.12
C LEU A 22 -10.98 -3.70 21.93
N ALA A 23 -10.02 -3.31 21.08
CA ALA A 23 -9.70 -1.92 20.80
C ALA A 23 -10.63 -1.30 19.74
N ILE A 24 -11.30 -2.11 18.91
CA ILE A 24 -12.13 -1.63 17.79
C ILE A 24 -13.24 -0.68 18.24
N PRO A 25 -14.10 -0.98 19.23
CA PRO A 25 -15.17 -0.07 19.61
C PRO A 25 -14.65 1.30 20.06
N ALA A 26 -13.57 1.31 20.83
CA ALA A 26 -12.90 2.54 21.26
C ALA A 26 -12.29 3.30 20.07
N MET A 27 -11.70 2.59 19.11
CA MET A 27 -11.16 3.18 17.89
C MET A 27 -12.26 3.75 16.99
N THR A 28 -13.38 3.05 16.80
CA THR A 28 -14.53 3.56 16.02
C THR A 28 -15.11 4.82 16.64
N ALA A 29 -15.25 4.87 17.96
CA ALA A 29 -15.67 6.08 18.66
C ALA A 29 -14.66 7.23 18.48
N LEU A 30 -13.36 6.93 18.53
CA LEU A 30 -12.28 7.90 18.31
C LEU A 30 -12.35 8.50 16.90
N MET A 31 -12.66 7.69 15.88
CA MET A 31 -12.80 8.16 14.51
C MET A 31 -13.92 9.18 14.31
N GLY A 32 -14.83 9.37 15.27
CA GLY A 32 -15.87 10.39 15.21
C GLY A 32 -15.37 11.84 15.38
N ALA A 33 -14.19 12.05 15.96
CA ALA A 33 -13.65 13.38 16.23
C ALA A 33 -12.42 13.70 15.38
N THR A 34 -12.44 14.84 14.68
CA THR A 34 -11.34 15.30 13.80
C THR A 34 -10.01 15.38 14.55
N GLU A 35 -9.97 16.05 15.70
CA GLU A 35 -8.75 16.17 16.52
C GLU A 35 -8.17 14.81 16.89
N ALA A 36 -9.04 13.83 17.16
CA ALA A 36 -8.61 12.50 17.53
C ALA A 36 -8.03 11.74 16.33
N ARG A 37 -8.60 11.91 15.13
CA ARG A 37 -8.02 11.38 13.87
C ARG A 37 -6.61 11.92 13.64
N HIS A 38 -6.38 13.21 13.84
CA HIS A 38 -5.05 13.83 13.70
C HIS A 38 -4.04 13.28 14.72
N LEU A 39 -4.43 13.17 16.00
CA LEU A 39 -3.57 12.55 17.03
C LEU A 39 -3.26 11.07 16.73
N PHE A 40 -4.24 10.34 16.19
CA PHE A 40 -4.09 8.94 15.80
C PHE A 40 -3.10 8.79 14.63
N ALA A 41 -3.22 9.63 13.60
CA ALA A 41 -2.27 9.68 12.48
C ALA A 41 -0.86 9.99 12.98
N ALA A 42 -0.68 11.08 13.74
CA ALA A 42 0.60 11.50 14.29
C ALA A 42 1.29 10.42 15.16
N SER A 43 0.51 9.53 15.77
CA SER A 43 1.01 8.38 16.54
C SER A 43 1.42 7.17 15.67
N GLY A 44 1.33 7.27 14.35
CA GLY A 44 1.57 6.21 13.37
C GLY A 44 0.38 5.27 13.17
N GLY A 45 -0.82 5.68 13.58
CA GLY A 45 -2.03 4.84 13.56
C GLY A 45 -2.37 4.26 12.19
N ILE A 46 -2.24 5.05 11.11
CA ILE A 46 -2.50 4.63 9.72
C ILE A 46 -1.61 3.43 9.34
N LYS A 47 -0.31 3.52 9.65
CA LYS A 47 0.67 2.46 9.39
C LYS A 47 0.32 1.17 10.12
N TYR A 48 0.03 1.23 11.41
CA TYR A 48 -0.27 0.04 12.20
C TYR A 48 -1.62 -0.57 11.81
N LEU A 49 -2.63 0.26 11.54
CA LEU A 49 -3.93 -0.19 11.06
C LEU A 49 -3.82 -0.93 9.73
N SER A 50 -3.10 -0.35 8.76
CA SER A 50 -2.84 -0.95 7.45
C SER A 50 -2.11 -2.29 7.57
N ARG A 51 -1.14 -2.40 8.49
CA ARG A 51 -0.45 -3.67 8.78
C ARG A 51 -1.39 -4.74 9.33
N GLN A 52 -2.34 -4.37 10.19
CA GLN A 52 -3.28 -5.33 10.76
C GLN A 52 -4.27 -5.87 9.72
N LEU A 53 -4.74 -5.02 8.81
CA LEU A 53 -5.57 -5.45 7.67
C LEU A 53 -4.86 -6.51 6.81
N ARG A 54 -3.56 -6.33 6.55
CA ARG A 54 -2.76 -7.28 5.75
C ARG A 54 -2.30 -8.53 6.51
N SER A 55 -2.15 -8.44 7.83
CA SER A 55 -1.76 -9.56 8.69
C SER A 55 -2.78 -10.72 8.65
N GLY A 56 -4.03 -10.43 8.25
CA GLY A 56 -5.07 -11.44 8.01
C GLY A 56 -4.92 -12.27 6.72
N GLY A 57 -4.17 -11.79 5.72
CA GLY A 57 -4.10 -12.38 4.37
C GLY A 57 -2.88 -13.25 4.05
N LYS A 58 -1.76 -13.11 4.78
CA LYS A 58 -0.48 -13.81 4.49
C LYS A 58 -0.43 -15.31 4.85
N LYS A 59 -1.44 -16.10 4.50
CA LYS A 59 -1.42 -17.58 4.68
C LYS A 59 -1.54 -18.39 3.38
N GLN A 60 -1.28 -17.81 2.20
CA GLN A 60 -1.19 -18.56 0.95
C GLN A 60 0.03 -18.14 0.12
N ALA A 61 1.26 -18.43 0.57
CA ALA A 61 2.42 -18.47 -0.34
C ALA A 61 3.69 -19.14 0.22
N SER A 62 3.88 -19.26 1.54
CA SER A 62 5.14 -19.83 2.08
C SER A 62 4.91 -20.81 3.23
N ALA A 63 4.33 -21.96 2.92
CA ALA A 63 4.45 -23.12 3.79
C ALA A 63 5.80 -23.80 3.53
N LYS A 64 6.83 -23.41 4.30
CA LYS A 64 7.83 -24.33 4.84
C LYS A 64 8.74 -23.64 5.86
N THR A 65 8.73 -24.24 7.05
CA THR A 65 9.79 -24.29 8.08
C THR A 65 9.51 -23.57 9.40
N SER A 66 9.67 -24.38 10.47
CA SER A 66 9.74 -24.12 11.91
C SER A 66 8.43 -24.04 12.70
N SER A 67 8.38 -24.99 13.64
CA SER A 67 7.40 -25.30 14.67
C SER A 67 7.24 -24.20 15.74
N ASP A 68 6.11 -24.24 16.45
CA ASP A 68 5.79 -23.49 17.69
C ASP A 68 5.24 -22.06 17.59
N LYS A 69 4.41 -21.75 16.59
CA LYS A 69 3.46 -20.62 16.70
C LYS A 69 2.02 -21.11 16.65
N LYS A 70 1.32 -20.97 17.78
CA LYS A 70 -0.15 -21.16 17.90
C LYS A 70 -0.82 -20.50 16.69
N PRO A 71 -1.70 -21.20 15.95
CA PRO A 71 -2.27 -20.65 14.73
C PRO A 71 -3.06 -19.38 15.06
N LYS A 72 -2.62 -18.23 14.54
CA LYS A 72 -3.41 -17.01 14.58
C LYS A 72 -4.74 -17.28 13.87
N THR A 73 -5.84 -17.09 14.59
CA THR A 73 -7.20 -17.14 14.05
C THR A 73 -7.33 -16.09 12.95
N PRO A 74 -7.86 -16.44 11.76
CA PRO A 74 -8.10 -15.44 10.71
C PRO A 74 -9.05 -14.36 11.23
N ALA A 75 -8.84 -13.11 10.82
CA ALA A 75 -9.70 -12.00 11.19
C ALA A 75 -11.13 -12.28 10.69
N SER A 76 -12.13 -12.01 11.54
CA SER A 76 -13.52 -12.15 11.12
C SER A 76 -13.87 -11.10 10.07
N VAL A 77 -14.86 -11.36 9.22
CA VAL A 77 -15.37 -10.37 8.25
C VAL A 77 -15.79 -9.08 8.95
N GLN A 78 -16.36 -9.18 10.14
CA GLN A 78 -16.78 -8.02 10.93
C GLN A 78 -15.57 -7.18 11.34
N GLN A 79 -14.52 -7.83 11.86
CA GLN A 79 -13.28 -7.16 12.22
C GLN A 79 -12.61 -6.50 11.01
N LEU A 80 -12.57 -7.17 9.85
CA LEU A 80 -12.05 -6.56 8.63
C LEU A 80 -12.85 -5.31 8.25
N TYR A 81 -14.18 -5.39 8.25
CA TYR A 81 -15.05 -4.24 7.98
C TYR A 81 -14.76 -3.07 8.92
N GLU A 82 -14.67 -3.31 10.24
CA GLU A 82 -14.47 -2.25 11.23
C GLU A 82 -13.09 -1.59 11.13
N LEU A 83 -12.04 -2.38 10.90
CA LEU A 83 -10.69 -1.87 10.68
C LEU A 83 -10.60 -1.07 9.37
N THR A 84 -11.22 -1.57 8.29
CA THR A 84 -11.28 -0.87 7.00
C THR A 84 -12.11 0.40 7.11
N PHE A 85 -13.21 0.39 7.87
CA PHE A 85 -14.01 1.57 8.17
C PHE A 85 -13.18 2.64 8.86
N CYS A 86 -12.40 2.29 9.90
CA CYS A 86 -11.51 3.26 10.54
C CYS A 86 -10.49 3.84 9.55
N LEU A 87 -9.89 3.00 8.69
CA LEU A 87 -8.94 3.50 7.69
C LEU A 87 -9.62 4.41 6.65
N TRP A 88 -10.82 4.06 6.20
CA TRP A 88 -11.64 4.90 5.32
C TRP A 88 -11.99 6.23 5.96
N THR A 89 -12.41 6.27 7.23
CA THR A 89 -12.72 7.54 7.91
C THR A 89 -11.51 8.49 7.98
N MET A 90 -10.30 7.96 8.04
CA MET A 90 -9.07 8.76 7.99
C MET A 90 -8.85 9.44 6.63
N THR A 91 -9.43 8.92 5.54
CA THR A 91 -9.29 9.51 4.20
C THR A 91 -10.02 10.84 4.05
N TYR A 92 -10.97 11.16 4.93
CA TYR A 92 -11.64 12.47 4.92
C TYR A 92 -10.73 13.62 5.37
N GLU A 93 -9.59 13.32 5.98
CA GLU A 93 -8.61 14.32 6.40
C GLU A 93 -7.55 14.64 5.31
N LEU A 94 -7.60 13.94 4.16
CA LEU A 94 -6.56 14.07 3.13
C LEU A 94 -6.43 15.51 2.63
N GLU A 95 -7.54 16.20 2.34
CA GLU A 95 -7.45 17.57 1.84
C GLU A 95 -6.96 18.55 2.90
N GLY A 96 -7.35 18.35 4.16
CA GLY A 96 -7.06 19.27 5.27
C GLY A 96 -5.73 19.03 6.00
N SER A 97 -4.95 18.00 5.62
CA SER A 97 -3.70 17.68 6.30
C SER A 97 -2.68 17.00 5.39
N ALA A 98 -1.64 17.75 5.03
CA ALA A 98 -0.48 17.23 4.30
C ALA A 98 0.26 16.12 5.07
N ASN A 99 0.29 16.20 6.40
CA ASN A 99 0.88 15.17 7.26
C ASN A 99 0.13 13.84 7.14
N ILE A 100 -1.21 13.87 7.11
CA ILE A 100 -2.02 12.67 6.94
C ILE A 100 -1.83 12.09 5.52
N ARG A 101 -1.81 12.94 4.48
CA ARG A 101 -1.48 12.46 3.12
C ARG A 101 -0.10 11.79 3.06
N ALA A 102 0.91 12.40 3.70
CA ALA A 102 2.23 11.81 3.81
C ALA A 102 2.23 10.47 4.54
N ASP A 103 1.47 10.33 5.63
CA ASP A 103 1.33 9.07 6.35
C ASP A 103 0.62 7.97 5.54
N PHE A 104 -0.33 8.33 4.68
CA PHE A 104 -0.99 7.40 3.74
C PHE A 104 -0.04 6.93 2.63
N ALA A 105 0.75 7.85 2.06
CA ALA A 105 1.70 7.54 0.98
C ALA A 105 2.94 6.79 1.49
N LYS A 106 3.26 6.93 2.78
CA LYS A 106 4.42 6.31 3.39
C LYS A 106 4.37 4.78 3.32
N ASP A 107 5.42 4.19 2.73
CA ASP A 107 5.61 2.75 2.57
C ASP A 107 4.51 2.06 1.72
N GLY A 108 3.59 2.79 1.07
CA GLY A 108 2.48 2.25 0.26
C GLY A 108 1.50 1.33 1.01
N LEU A 109 1.58 1.23 2.34
CA LEU A 109 0.93 0.17 3.12
C LEU A 109 -0.59 0.27 3.12
N ALA A 110 -1.14 1.49 3.15
CA ALA A 110 -2.58 1.72 3.18
C ALA A 110 -3.23 1.33 1.85
N VAL A 111 -2.66 1.79 0.73
CA VAL A 111 -3.11 1.44 -0.62
C VAL A 111 -3.02 -0.07 -0.84
N ALA A 112 -1.90 -0.70 -0.46
CA ALA A 112 -1.73 -2.15 -0.55
C ALA A 112 -2.79 -2.91 0.25
N ALA A 113 -3.08 -2.49 1.49
CA ALA A 113 -4.08 -3.13 2.34
C ALA A 113 -5.49 -3.06 1.74
N LEU A 114 -5.88 -1.89 1.23
CA LEU A 114 -7.19 -1.71 0.60
C LEU A 114 -7.29 -2.50 -0.71
N THR A 115 -6.24 -2.47 -1.55
CA THR A 115 -6.19 -3.22 -2.81
C THR A 115 -6.28 -4.73 -2.58
N GLU A 116 -5.63 -5.26 -1.55
CA GLU A 116 -5.71 -6.67 -1.18
C GLU A 116 -7.15 -7.07 -0.78
N LEU A 117 -7.85 -6.23 -0.02
CA LEU A 117 -9.25 -6.48 0.36
C LEU A 117 -10.20 -6.49 -0.84
N VAL A 118 -10.00 -5.57 -1.79
CA VAL A 118 -10.75 -5.51 -3.05
C VAL A 118 -10.48 -6.78 -3.87
N SER A 119 -9.21 -7.20 -3.97
CA SER A 119 -8.78 -8.36 -4.76
C SER A 119 -9.31 -9.69 -4.20
N VAL A 120 -9.27 -9.89 -2.88
CA VAL A 120 -9.77 -11.12 -2.23
C VAL A 120 -11.30 -11.13 -2.13
N ALA A 121 -11.93 -9.95 -2.21
CA ALA A 121 -13.38 -9.76 -2.16
C ALA A 121 -14.09 -10.56 -1.05
N PRO A 122 -13.70 -10.39 0.24
CA PRO A 122 -14.14 -11.27 1.33
C PRO A 122 -15.67 -11.22 1.56
N ARG A 123 -16.25 -10.01 1.56
CA ARG A 123 -17.69 -9.73 1.53
C ARG A 123 -17.93 -8.35 0.94
N GLU A 124 -19.09 -8.17 0.34
CA GLU A 124 -19.51 -6.93 -0.32
C GLU A 124 -19.35 -5.69 0.57
N LYS A 125 -19.78 -5.76 1.84
CA LYS A 125 -19.62 -4.63 2.78
C LYS A 125 -18.17 -4.20 3.01
N VAL A 126 -17.21 -5.14 2.98
CA VAL A 126 -15.78 -4.83 3.16
C VAL A 126 -15.22 -4.22 1.87
N VAL A 127 -15.60 -4.80 0.72
CA VAL A 127 -15.22 -4.30 -0.61
C VAL A 127 -15.72 -2.88 -0.83
N ARG A 128 -16.99 -2.60 -0.49
CA ARG A 128 -17.59 -1.26 -0.56
C ARG A 128 -16.75 -0.21 0.17
N VAL A 129 -16.41 -0.46 1.43
CA VAL A 129 -15.64 0.50 2.22
C VAL A 129 -14.19 0.60 1.74
N ALA A 130 -13.60 -0.50 1.26
CA ALA A 130 -12.25 -0.48 0.69
C ALA A 130 -12.18 0.34 -0.61
N LEU A 131 -13.17 0.18 -1.50
CA LEU A 131 -13.31 0.96 -2.74
C LEU A 131 -13.52 2.45 -2.43
N ALA A 132 -14.38 2.78 -1.48
CA ALA A 132 -14.60 4.17 -1.06
C ALA A 132 -13.31 4.83 -0.53
N GLY A 133 -12.50 4.09 0.24
CA GLY A 133 -11.18 4.55 0.70
C GLY A 133 -10.19 4.77 -0.44
N LEU A 134 -10.13 3.84 -1.40
CA LEU A 134 -9.29 3.98 -2.59
C LEU A 134 -9.74 5.16 -3.46
N LYS A 135 -11.06 5.35 -3.65
CA LYS A 135 -11.60 6.50 -4.38
C LYS A 135 -11.17 7.81 -3.74
N ASN A 136 -11.34 7.95 -2.42
CA ASN A 136 -10.97 9.17 -1.70
C ASN A 136 -9.47 9.48 -1.86
N LEU A 137 -8.60 8.47 -1.80
CA LEU A 137 -7.17 8.63 -2.09
C LEU A 137 -6.93 9.07 -3.53
N ALA A 138 -7.59 8.44 -4.50
CA ALA A 138 -7.41 8.71 -5.94
C ALA A 138 -7.87 10.11 -6.37
N ILE A 139 -8.83 10.71 -5.68
CA ILE A 139 -9.37 12.04 -6.01
C ILE A 139 -8.83 13.16 -5.10
N CYS A 140 -7.98 12.84 -4.12
CA CYS A 140 -7.50 13.84 -3.19
C CYS A 140 -6.63 14.89 -3.88
N THR A 141 -6.68 16.12 -3.37
CA THR A 141 -5.87 17.24 -3.84
C THR A 141 -5.00 17.77 -2.71
N SER A 142 -3.95 18.50 -3.08
CA SER A 142 -3.09 19.23 -2.14
C SER A 142 -3.40 20.73 -2.10
N GLU A 143 -4.55 21.16 -2.64
CA GLU A 143 -4.87 22.58 -2.81
C GLU A 143 -5.14 23.28 -1.47
N ASN A 144 -5.82 22.59 -0.54
CA ASN A 144 -6.22 23.15 0.75
C ASN A 144 -5.08 23.21 1.77
N ASP A 145 -4.10 22.31 1.65
CA ASP A 145 -2.88 22.30 2.46
C ASP A 145 -1.77 21.68 1.62
N ALA A 146 -0.92 22.49 1.00
CA ALA A 146 0.18 22.01 0.16
C ALA A 146 1.31 21.34 0.95
N GLY A 147 1.31 21.45 2.29
CA GLY A 147 2.40 21.02 3.14
C GLY A 147 3.60 21.97 3.15
N PRO A 148 4.69 21.59 3.82
CA PRO A 148 5.88 22.43 3.94
C PRO A 148 6.54 22.68 2.57
N ALA A 149 6.96 23.92 2.32
CA ALA A 149 7.69 24.27 1.11
C ALA A 149 8.95 23.40 0.95
N GLY A 150 9.16 22.88 -0.27
CA GLY A 150 10.29 22.00 -0.59
C GLY A 150 10.05 20.51 -0.31
N THR A 151 8.86 20.12 0.16
CA THR A 151 8.46 18.71 0.21
C THR A 151 7.74 18.29 -1.07
N PRO A 152 7.85 17.01 -1.51
CA PRO A 152 7.10 16.53 -2.66
C PRO A 152 5.59 16.66 -2.43
N THR A 153 4.88 17.17 -3.44
CA THR A 153 3.42 17.22 -3.42
C THR A 153 2.86 15.79 -3.44
N ILE A 154 1.96 15.51 -2.51
CA ILE A 154 1.23 14.24 -2.43
C ILE A 154 -0.24 14.51 -2.72
N ASP A 155 -0.70 14.00 -3.85
CA ASP A 155 -2.06 14.12 -4.37
C ASP A 155 -2.57 12.77 -4.91
N GLY A 156 -3.73 12.78 -5.56
CA GLY A 156 -4.34 11.59 -6.14
C GLY A 156 -3.47 10.84 -7.15
N ALA A 157 -2.57 11.51 -7.87
CA ALA A 157 -1.70 10.84 -8.86
C ALA A 157 -0.70 9.91 -8.17
N VAL A 158 -0.14 10.33 -7.03
CA VAL A 158 0.75 9.49 -6.21
C VAL A 158 0.03 8.21 -5.77
N PHE A 159 -1.22 8.35 -5.28
CA PHE A 159 -1.98 7.18 -4.84
C PHE A 159 -2.44 6.29 -6.00
N LEU A 160 -2.74 6.86 -7.17
CA LEU A 160 -3.06 6.09 -8.37
C LEU A 160 -1.85 5.26 -8.84
N ASN A 161 -0.64 5.82 -8.77
CA ASN A 161 0.60 5.08 -9.06
C ASN A 161 0.78 3.88 -8.11
N ASP A 162 0.59 4.09 -6.81
CA ASP A 162 0.63 3.02 -5.81
C ASP A 162 -0.44 1.95 -6.07
N MET A 163 -1.66 2.34 -6.46
CA MET A 163 -2.74 1.42 -6.78
C MET A 163 -2.44 0.56 -8.01
N ILE A 164 -1.84 1.16 -9.05
CA ILE A 164 -1.39 0.45 -10.26
C ILE A 164 -0.32 -0.57 -9.86
N ALA A 165 0.69 -0.15 -9.10
CA ALA A 165 1.76 -1.03 -8.63
C ALA A 165 1.24 -2.17 -7.76
N CYS A 166 0.24 -1.91 -6.91
CA CYS A 166 -0.44 -2.93 -6.11
C CYS A 166 -1.36 -3.86 -6.91
N GLY A 167 -1.51 -3.65 -8.23
CA GLY A 167 -2.31 -4.51 -9.10
C GLY A 167 -3.82 -4.24 -9.07
N LEU A 168 -4.26 -3.07 -8.58
CA LEU A 168 -5.68 -2.74 -8.44
C LEU A 168 -6.44 -2.79 -9.77
N MET A 169 -5.79 -2.46 -10.89
CA MET A 169 -6.41 -2.49 -12.22
C MET A 169 -7.05 -3.85 -12.52
N LYS A 170 -6.31 -4.95 -12.30
CA LYS A 170 -6.81 -6.31 -12.53
C LYS A 170 -7.99 -6.64 -11.61
N ALA A 171 -7.96 -6.19 -10.36
CA ALA A 171 -9.02 -6.42 -9.40
C ALA A 171 -10.31 -5.66 -9.79
N ILE A 172 -10.17 -4.42 -10.28
CA ILE A 172 -11.28 -3.59 -10.75
C ILE A 172 -11.94 -4.20 -12.00
N ASP A 173 -11.14 -4.69 -12.95
CA ASP A 173 -11.68 -5.40 -14.14
C ASP A 173 -12.51 -6.63 -13.73
N PHE A 174 -11.99 -7.44 -12.80
CA PHE A 174 -12.72 -8.59 -12.26
C PHE A 174 -14.03 -8.18 -11.54
N LEU A 175 -14.02 -7.07 -10.81
CA LEU A 175 -15.23 -6.58 -10.13
C LEU A 175 -16.26 -6.01 -11.10
N LYS A 176 -15.82 -5.42 -12.21
CA LYS A 176 -16.72 -4.89 -13.25
C LYS A 176 -17.48 -6.01 -13.96
N ASP A 177 -16.85 -7.16 -14.15
CA ASP A 177 -17.50 -8.35 -14.72
C ASP A 177 -18.52 -8.99 -13.76
N ARG A 178 -18.42 -8.69 -12.45
CA ARG A 178 -19.41 -9.08 -11.45
C ARG A 178 -20.59 -8.11 -11.45
N GLN A 179 -21.79 -8.64 -11.56
CA GLN A 179 -23.04 -7.88 -11.42
C GLN A 179 -23.33 -7.58 -9.95
N PHE A 180 -22.74 -6.50 -9.41
CA PHE A 180 -23.04 -6.01 -8.07
C PHE A 180 -24.41 -5.31 -8.03
N THR A 181 -25.17 -5.53 -6.95
CA THR A 181 -26.45 -4.86 -6.71
C THR A 181 -26.33 -3.56 -5.94
N ASP A 182 -25.22 -3.36 -5.22
CA ASP A 182 -24.94 -2.12 -4.50
C ASP A 182 -24.50 -1.00 -5.47
N PRO A 183 -25.28 0.10 -5.58
CA PRO A 183 -24.98 1.17 -6.52
C PRO A 183 -23.65 1.88 -6.22
N ASP A 184 -23.25 1.97 -4.94
CA ASP A 184 -22.02 2.66 -4.55
C ASP A 184 -20.78 1.85 -4.98
N VAL A 185 -20.88 0.51 -4.94
CA VAL A 185 -19.82 -0.37 -5.45
C VAL A 185 -19.65 -0.18 -6.96
N VAL A 186 -20.77 -0.16 -7.71
CA VAL A 186 -20.74 0.02 -9.16
C VAL A 186 -20.17 1.38 -9.56
N GLU A 187 -20.56 2.44 -8.84
CA GLU A 187 -20.03 3.79 -9.06
C GLU A 187 -18.53 3.86 -8.77
N ASP A 188 -18.09 3.39 -7.59
CA ASP A 188 -16.68 3.44 -7.19
C ASP A 188 -15.78 2.62 -8.13
N VAL A 189 -16.22 1.43 -8.55
CA VAL A 189 -15.53 0.61 -9.56
C VAL A 189 -15.38 1.38 -10.88
N THR A 190 -16.44 2.06 -11.32
CA THR A 190 -16.44 2.82 -12.58
C THR A 190 -15.49 4.03 -12.50
N ILE A 191 -15.54 4.78 -11.40
CA ILE A 191 -14.67 5.93 -11.16
C ILE A 191 -13.20 5.48 -11.12
N LEU A 192 -12.88 4.48 -10.30
CA LEU A 192 -11.51 3.98 -10.15
C LEU A 192 -10.99 3.40 -11.46
N HIS A 193 -11.78 2.62 -12.20
CA HIS A 193 -11.39 2.12 -13.52
C HIS A 193 -11.00 3.26 -14.47
N LYS A 194 -11.80 4.34 -14.52
CA LYS A 194 -11.52 5.50 -15.38
C LYS A 194 -10.24 6.24 -14.95
N LEU A 195 -10.06 6.48 -13.66
CA LEU A 195 -8.89 7.20 -13.13
C LEU A 195 -7.60 6.39 -13.34
N LEU A 196 -7.62 5.11 -13.02
CA LEU A 196 -6.48 4.21 -13.21
C LEU A 196 -6.11 4.08 -14.69
N ALA A 197 -7.09 3.89 -15.58
CA ALA A 197 -6.84 3.78 -17.01
C ALA A 197 -6.31 5.08 -17.64
N LYS A 198 -6.70 6.24 -17.11
CA LYS A 198 -6.13 7.53 -17.52
C LYS A 198 -4.68 7.64 -17.04
N ASN A 199 -4.45 7.47 -15.74
CA ASN A 199 -3.14 7.60 -15.12
C ASN A 199 -2.12 6.62 -15.71
N TYR A 200 -2.52 5.36 -15.94
CA TYR A 200 -1.64 4.34 -16.54
C TYR A 200 -1.15 4.70 -17.95
N LYS A 201 -1.96 5.41 -18.76
CA LYS A 201 -1.55 5.84 -20.10
C LYS A 201 -0.51 6.94 -20.09
N ASP A 202 -0.46 7.72 -19.01
CA ASP A 202 0.47 8.82 -18.84
C ASP A 202 1.83 8.33 -18.29
N LEU A 203 1.91 7.07 -17.83
CA LEU A 203 3.14 6.46 -17.32
C LEU A 203 3.99 5.82 -18.43
N THR A 204 5.30 6.06 -18.37
CA THR A 204 6.31 5.32 -19.13
C THR A 204 6.54 3.93 -18.53
N ARG A 205 7.10 3.01 -19.34
CA ARG A 205 7.49 1.66 -18.86
C ARG A 205 8.47 1.73 -17.68
N TRP A 206 9.34 2.74 -17.66
CA TRP A 206 10.28 2.96 -16.56
C TRP A 206 9.56 3.37 -15.27
N GLU A 207 8.64 4.34 -15.34
CA GLU A 207 7.89 4.79 -14.16
C GLU A 207 7.03 3.68 -13.57
N VAL A 208 6.43 2.82 -14.40
CA VAL A 208 5.73 1.62 -13.92
C VAL A 208 6.68 0.73 -13.09
N TYR A 209 7.88 0.43 -13.60
CA TYR A 209 8.88 -0.37 -12.89
C TYR A 209 9.32 0.30 -11.58
N GLN A 210 9.61 1.61 -11.61
CA GLN A 210 10.01 2.38 -10.44
C GLN A 210 8.93 2.34 -9.34
N ASN A 211 7.66 2.56 -9.71
CA ASN A 211 6.54 2.53 -8.77
C ASN A 211 6.35 1.15 -8.13
N GLU A 212 6.54 0.06 -8.88
CA GLU A 212 6.47 -1.31 -8.34
C GLU A 212 7.56 -1.59 -7.28
N ILE A 213 8.76 -1.03 -7.46
CA ILE A 213 9.87 -1.18 -6.51
C ILE A 213 9.65 -0.31 -5.29
N GLU A 214 9.29 0.95 -5.47
CA GLU A 214 9.09 1.89 -4.37
C GLU A 214 7.91 1.49 -3.47
N SER A 215 6.82 0.97 -4.07
CA SER A 215 5.68 0.41 -3.33
C SER A 215 5.95 -0.98 -2.72
N GLY A 216 7.05 -1.64 -3.12
CA GLY A 216 7.39 -3.00 -2.70
C GLY A 216 6.42 -4.08 -3.20
N HIS A 217 5.63 -3.80 -4.23
CA HIS A 217 4.66 -4.73 -4.83
C HIS A 217 5.04 -5.03 -6.28
N LEU A 218 6.06 -5.89 -6.44
CA LEU A 218 6.52 -6.33 -7.76
C LEU A 218 5.48 -7.22 -8.44
N GLN A 219 5.13 -6.89 -9.68
CA GLN A 219 4.23 -7.68 -10.52
C GLN A 219 4.96 -8.12 -11.78
N TRP A 220 5.24 -9.43 -11.88
CA TRP A 220 5.88 -10.00 -13.06
C TRP A 220 5.10 -9.66 -14.34
N GLY A 221 5.78 -9.06 -15.32
CA GLY A 221 5.15 -8.47 -16.48
C GLY A 221 6.17 -7.95 -17.51
N SER A 222 5.71 -7.09 -18.41
CA SER A 222 6.50 -6.57 -19.54
C SER A 222 7.70 -5.69 -19.13
N VAL A 223 7.69 -5.17 -17.89
CA VAL A 223 8.79 -4.41 -17.27
C VAL A 223 9.80 -5.30 -16.53
N HIS A 224 9.58 -6.61 -16.50
CA HIS A 224 10.48 -7.59 -15.89
C HIS A 224 11.11 -8.50 -16.94
N THR A 225 11.57 -7.91 -18.05
CA THR A 225 12.14 -8.63 -19.18
C THR A 225 13.59 -8.23 -19.42
N GLU A 226 14.40 -9.15 -19.95
CA GLU A 226 15.80 -8.87 -20.28
C GLU A 226 15.94 -7.65 -21.22
N ALA A 227 15.02 -7.52 -22.19
CA ALA A 227 15.01 -6.38 -23.11
C ALA A 227 14.77 -5.05 -22.38
N PHE A 228 13.82 -5.02 -21.44
CA PHE A 228 13.56 -3.83 -20.61
C PHE A 228 14.78 -3.46 -19.76
N PHE A 229 15.42 -4.43 -19.11
CA PHE A 229 16.59 -4.19 -18.27
C PHE A 229 17.78 -3.64 -19.08
N LYS A 230 18.00 -4.15 -20.30
CA LYS A 230 19.04 -3.63 -21.20
C LYS A 230 18.75 -2.20 -21.66
N GLU A 231 17.49 -1.92 -22.00
CA GLU A 231 17.04 -0.60 -22.47
C GLU A 231 17.19 0.48 -21.38
N ASN A 232 16.95 0.11 -20.12
CA ASN A 232 16.90 1.07 -18.99
C ASN A 232 18.10 0.95 -18.03
N ALA A 233 19.19 0.32 -18.45
CA ALA A 233 20.35 0.07 -17.59
C ALA A 233 20.96 1.36 -17.00
N SER A 234 21.03 2.43 -17.79
CA SER A 234 21.51 3.75 -17.32
C SER A 234 20.58 4.39 -16.30
N MET A 235 19.26 4.19 -16.43
CA MET A 235 18.30 4.69 -15.45
C MET A 235 18.41 3.94 -14.11
N MET A 236 18.80 2.66 -14.13
CA MET A 236 19.04 1.86 -12.91
C MET A 236 20.29 2.29 -12.14
N GLU A 237 21.29 2.79 -12.85
CA GLU A 237 22.50 3.37 -12.25
C GLU A 237 22.20 4.69 -11.51
N GLY A 238 21.21 5.44 -12.00
CA GLY A 238 20.86 6.76 -11.50
C GLY A 238 21.84 7.83 -12.01
N SER A 239 21.44 9.10 -11.97
CA SER A 239 22.29 10.22 -12.44
C SER A 239 23.62 10.34 -11.70
N ASP A 240 23.64 9.85 -10.46
CA ASP A 240 24.77 10.01 -9.53
C ASP A 240 25.56 8.70 -9.38
N GLY A 241 25.20 7.64 -10.12
CA GLY A 241 25.80 6.31 -10.00
C GLY A 241 25.53 5.63 -8.65
N ASP A 242 24.46 6.02 -7.96
CA ASP A 242 24.15 5.56 -6.61
C ASP A 242 23.41 4.23 -6.57
N PHE A 243 22.90 3.76 -7.72
CA PHE A 243 22.13 2.52 -7.88
C PHE A 243 20.96 2.41 -6.88
N ARG A 244 20.28 3.52 -6.55
CA ARG A 244 19.22 3.55 -5.54
C ARG A 244 18.14 2.50 -5.80
N ILE A 245 17.65 2.42 -7.03
CA ILE A 245 16.61 1.46 -7.43
C ILE A 245 17.09 0.03 -7.20
N VAL A 246 18.33 -0.29 -7.58
CA VAL A 246 18.92 -1.63 -7.38
C VAL A 246 19.06 -1.96 -5.89
N LYS A 247 19.45 -0.98 -5.05
CA LYS A 247 19.55 -1.18 -3.60
C LYS A 247 18.18 -1.48 -2.96
N VAL A 248 17.14 -0.76 -3.37
CA VAL A 248 15.77 -1.04 -2.90
C VAL A 248 15.30 -2.41 -3.40
N CYS A 249 15.55 -2.74 -4.68
CA CYS A 249 15.30 -4.08 -5.22
C CYS A 249 16.04 -5.15 -4.42
N GLN A 250 17.31 -4.97 -4.07
CA GLN A 250 18.08 -5.94 -3.28
C GLN A 250 17.44 -6.18 -1.91
N HIS A 251 16.99 -5.13 -1.24
CA HIS A 251 16.28 -5.26 0.03
C HIS A 251 14.97 -6.03 -0.11
N LEU A 252 14.23 -5.80 -1.20
CA LEU A 252 13.01 -6.55 -1.53
C LEU A 252 13.30 -8.00 -1.95
N CYS A 253 14.39 -8.24 -2.67
CA CYS A 253 14.76 -9.55 -3.23
C CYS A 253 15.54 -10.43 -2.25
N TYR A 254 16.11 -9.89 -1.18
CA TYR A 254 16.54 -10.73 -0.04
C TYR A 254 15.36 -11.53 0.56
N ILE A 255 14.13 -11.13 0.24
CA ILE A 255 12.88 -11.84 0.55
C ILE A 255 12.41 -12.75 -0.62
N VAL A 256 12.87 -12.50 -1.87
CA VAL A 256 12.46 -13.22 -3.11
C VAL A 256 13.67 -13.43 -4.04
N THR A 257 14.16 -14.67 -4.13
CA THR A 257 15.53 -15.05 -4.54
C THR A 257 15.93 -14.89 -6.02
N GLU A 258 15.02 -14.63 -6.97
CA GLU A 258 15.34 -14.76 -8.41
C GLU A 258 15.79 -13.47 -9.14
N LEU A 259 15.39 -12.29 -8.68
CA LEU A 259 15.66 -11.02 -9.39
C LEU A 259 17.11 -10.55 -9.30
N LEU A 260 17.83 -10.94 -8.24
CA LEU A 260 19.26 -10.67 -8.11
C LEU A 260 20.03 -11.28 -9.30
N ILE A 261 19.75 -12.53 -9.64
CA ILE A 261 20.54 -13.29 -10.62
C ILE A 261 20.47 -12.63 -12.01
N LEU A 262 19.34 -12.02 -12.37
CA LEU A 262 19.19 -11.33 -13.65
C LEU A 262 19.86 -9.95 -13.66
N SER A 263 19.74 -9.17 -12.58
CA SER A 263 20.41 -7.86 -12.49
C SER A 263 21.94 -7.99 -12.43
N PHE A 264 22.47 -9.01 -11.76
CA PHE A 264 23.92 -9.26 -11.65
C PHE A 264 24.55 -9.81 -12.93
N LYS A 265 23.77 -10.43 -13.83
CA LYS A 265 24.28 -11.03 -15.07
C LYS A 265 24.66 -9.99 -16.15
N TYR A 266 24.09 -8.78 -16.10
CA TYR A 266 24.24 -7.79 -17.19
C TYR A 266 25.01 -6.53 -16.81
N ASN A 267 25.39 -6.33 -15.55
CA ASN A 267 26.30 -5.25 -15.15
C ASN A 267 27.42 -5.77 -14.20
N PRO A 268 28.54 -6.27 -14.75
CA PRO A 268 29.64 -6.82 -13.96
C PRO A 268 30.42 -5.77 -13.14
N GLU A 269 30.22 -4.47 -13.38
CA GLU A 269 30.83 -3.39 -12.56
C GLU A 269 30.19 -3.31 -11.15
N ILE A 270 28.96 -3.81 -10.97
CA ILE A 270 28.30 -3.91 -9.65
C ILE A 270 29.10 -4.83 -8.70
N LEU A 271 29.82 -5.83 -9.23
CA LEU A 271 30.70 -6.71 -8.45
C LEU A 271 32.01 -6.03 -8.01
N ARG A 272 32.42 -4.93 -8.67
CA ARG A 272 33.67 -4.23 -8.35
C ARG A 272 33.56 -3.25 -7.19
N SER A 273 32.34 -2.79 -6.87
CA SER A 273 32.09 -2.09 -5.62
C SER A 273 32.09 -3.09 -4.46
N ARG A 274 33.29 -3.37 -3.93
CA ARG A 274 33.59 -4.31 -2.83
C ARG A 274 32.84 -4.05 -1.51
N SER A 275 31.92 -3.10 -1.47
CA SER A 275 31.15 -2.73 -0.28
C SER A 275 29.78 -3.42 -0.18
N LEU A 276 29.32 -4.15 -1.19
CA LEU A 276 27.94 -4.69 -1.26
C LEU A 276 27.81 -6.21 -1.01
N LEU A 277 28.92 -6.93 -0.80
CA LEU A 277 28.93 -8.38 -0.59
C LEU A 277 29.06 -8.83 0.88
N PHE A 278 29.13 -7.88 1.83
CA PHE A 278 29.13 -8.17 3.26
C PHE A 278 28.17 -7.23 3.98
N LEU A 279 26.90 -7.64 4.06
CA LEU A 279 25.90 -7.42 5.14
C LEU A 279 24.56 -8.05 4.70
#